data_AF-A0A257NCW4-F1
#
_entry.id   AF-A0A257NCW4-F1
#
_cell.length_a   1.000
_cell.length_b   1.000
_cell.length_c   1.000
_cell.angle_alpha   90.00
_cell.angle_beta   90.00
_cell.angle_gamma   90.00
#
_symmetry.space_group_name_H-M   'P 1'
#
loop_
_entity.id
_entity.type
_entity.pdbx_description
1 polymer ?
#
loop_
_entity_poly.entity_id
_entity_poly.type
_entity_poly.pdbx_seq_one_letter_code
_entity_poly.pdbx_strand_id
1 'polypeptide(L)'
;MKIAIVKLSALGDIVHAMVALQFIKAHFPEIQIDWIVEERFAEVLENNPDINHILTVNLKSLKTNKAGIFQQIKNVRKYALNNYDLVIDAQGLIKSAIIAKLLGKHIAGSFRHKDQC
;
A
#
# COMPACT_ATOMS: atom_id res chain seq x y z
N MET A 1 4.42 -16.41 -2.78
CA MET A 1 4.29 -15.43 -1.68
C MET A 1 3.70 -14.15 -2.25
N LYS A 2 2.73 -13.54 -1.57
CA LYS A 2 2.07 -12.29 -1.99
C LYS A 2 2.30 -11.18 -0.97
N ILE A 3 2.80 -10.05 -1.46
CA ILE A 3 3.12 -8.86 -0.68
C ILE A 3 2.18 -7.72 -1.07
N ALA A 4 1.64 -7.01 -0.07
CA ALA A 4 1.01 -5.72 -0.26
C ALA A 4 1.96 -4.59 0.15
N ILE A 5 2.26 -3.66 -0.73
CA ILE A 5 3.03 -2.45 -0.40
C ILE A 5 2.07 -1.28 -0.24
N VAL A 6 2.03 -0.67 0.94
CA VAL A 6 1.26 0.54 1.21
C VAL A 6 2.18 1.75 1.09
N LYS A 7 2.13 2.44 -0.05
CA LYS A 7 2.81 3.71 -0.28
C LYS A 7 1.86 4.66 -1.00
N LEU A 8 1.23 5.52 -0.22
CA LEU A 8 0.12 6.36 -0.67
C LEU A 8 0.58 7.65 -1.37
N SER A 9 1.74 8.20 -1.00
CA SER A 9 2.24 9.50 -1.44
C SER A 9 3.69 9.78 -0.95
N ALA A 10 4.38 10.83 -1.42
CA ALA A 10 4.08 11.65 -2.59
C ALA A 10 4.76 11.06 -3.84
N LEU A 11 4.55 11.67 -5.01
CA LEU A 11 5.06 11.20 -6.31
C LEU A 11 6.55 10.81 -6.27
N GLY A 12 7.42 11.69 -5.76
CA GLY A 12 8.87 11.43 -5.71
C GLY A 12 9.20 10.17 -4.91
N ASP A 13 8.56 9.98 -3.75
CA ASP A 13 8.78 8.78 -2.94
C ASP A 13 8.22 7.51 -3.60
N ILE A 14 7.13 7.62 -4.35
CA ILE A 14 6.56 6.49 -5.12
C ILE A 14 7.59 6.06 -6.17
N VAL A 15 8.12 7.01 -6.94
CA VAL A 15 9.15 6.74 -7.96
C VAL A 15 10.39 6.09 -7.35
N HIS A 16 10.91 6.62 -6.23
CA HIS A 16 12.06 6.01 -5.56
C HIS A 16 11.76 4.62 -5.01
N ALA A 17 10.56 4.40 -4.45
CA ALA A 17 10.19 3.10 -3.90
C ALA A 17 10.01 2.03 -4.99
N MET A 18 9.61 2.41 -6.22
CA MET A 18 9.53 1.46 -7.35
C MET A 18 10.90 0.86 -7.71
N VAL A 19 12.00 1.59 -7.51
CA VAL A 19 13.36 1.08 -7.77
C VAL A 19 13.64 -0.18 -6.93
N ALA A 20 13.11 -0.26 -5.72
CA ALA A 20 13.26 -1.44 -4.86
C ALA A 20 12.60 -2.71 -5.46
N LEU A 21 11.56 -2.55 -6.29
CA LEU A 21 10.84 -3.68 -6.89
C LEU A 21 11.74 -4.49 -7.83
N GLN A 22 12.60 -3.82 -8.59
CA GLN A 22 13.55 -4.47 -9.51
C GLN A 22 14.48 -5.41 -8.74
N PHE A 23 14.98 -4.97 -7.59
CA PHE A 23 15.83 -5.80 -6.73
C PHE A 23 15.07 -6.97 -6.10
N ILE A 24 13.82 -6.74 -5.67
CA ILE A 24 12.97 -7.81 -5.13
C ILE A 24 12.73 -8.87 -6.21
N LYS A 25 12.34 -8.48 -7.42
CA LYS A 25 12.06 -9.39 -8.52
C LYS A 25 13.30 -10.10 -9.05
N ALA A 26 14.46 -9.45 -9.02
CA ALA A 26 15.73 -10.09 -9.36
C ALA A 26 16.10 -11.26 -8.43
N HIS A 27 15.81 -11.13 -7.12
CA HIS A 27 16.11 -12.17 -6.13
C HIS A 27 14.96 -13.16 -5.92
N PHE A 28 13.72 -12.71 -6.13
CA PHE A 28 12.50 -13.47 -5.88
C PHE A 28 11.47 -13.25 -7.00
N PRO A 29 11.69 -13.83 -8.20
CA PRO A 29 10.85 -13.58 -9.38
C PRO A 29 9.37 -13.91 -9.19
N GLU A 30 9.09 -14.96 -8.40
CA GLU A 30 7.74 -15.50 -8.16
C GLU A 30 6.91 -14.71 -7.12
N ILE A 31 7.50 -13.70 -6.46
CA ILE A 31 6.73 -12.88 -5.52
C ILE A 31 5.69 -12.08 -6.29
N GLN A 32 4.44 -12.13 -5.82
CA GLN A 32 3.39 -11.25 -6.30
C GLN A 32 3.34 -9.98 -5.46
N ILE A 33 3.32 -8.82 -6.11
CA ILE A 33 3.34 -7.52 -5.44
C ILE A 33 2.11 -6.73 -5.84
N ASP A 34 1.22 -6.48 -4.88
CA ASP A 34 0.12 -5.54 -5.04
C ASP A 34 0.50 -4.22 -4.36
N TRP A 35 0.24 -3.10 -5.03
CA TRP A 35 0.60 -1.77 -4.53
C TRP A 35 -0.65 -0.97 -4.18
N ILE A 36 -0.73 -0.48 -2.95
CA ILE A 36 -1.80 0.37 -2.46
C ILE A 36 -1.38 1.84 -2.51
N VAL A 37 -2.12 2.64 -3.26
CA VAL A 37 -1.81 4.05 -3.56
C VAL A 37 -3.06 4.94 -3.52
N GLU A 38 -2.90 6.24 -3.28
CA GLU A 38 -3.99 7.20 -3.56
C GLU A 38 -4.29 7.25 -5.06
N GLU A 39 -5.57 7.25 -5.42
CA GLU A 39 -6.10 7.18 -6.80
C GLU A 39 -5.39 8.15 -7.76
N ARG A 40 -5.15 9.38 -7.33
CA ARG A 40 -4.46 10.43 -8.12
C ARG A 40 -3.01 10.13 -8.50
N PHE A 41 -2.39 9.09 -7.93
CA PHE A 41 -1.03 8.66 -8.25
C PHE A 41 -1.00 7.27 -8.89
N ALA A 42 -2.14 6.67 -9.19
CA ALA A 42 -2.21 5.32 -9.77
C ALA A 42 -1.51 5.24 -11.13
N GLU A 43 -1.71 6.25 -11.98
CA GLU A 43 -1.11 6.35 -13.32
C GLU A 43 0.42 6.30 -13.31
N VAL A 44 1.05 6.71 -12.20
CA VAL A 44 2.53 6.66 -12.04
C VAL A 44 3.04 5.23 -12.00
N LEU A 45 2.22 4.31 -11.52
CA LEU A 45 2.56 2.90 -11.34
C LEU A 45 2.17 2.06 -12.57
N GLU A 46 1.40 2.63 -13.50
CA GLU A 46 0.92 1.90 -14.68
C GLU A 46 2.10 1.40 -15.53
N ASN A 47 1.90 0.24 -16.15
CA ASN A 47 2.89 -0.45 -16.98
C ASN A 47 4.18 -0.89 -16.26
N ASN A 48 4.26 -0.77 -14.94
CA ASN A 48 5.37 -1.36 -14.20
C ASN A 48 5.21 -2.89 -14.15
N PRO A 49 6.10 -3.68 -14.79
CA PRO A 49 5.97 -5.14 -14.87
C PRO A 49 6.17 -5.84 -13.51
N ASP A 50 6.77 -5.15 -12.54
CA ASP A 50 7.05 -5.70 -11.23
C ASP A 50 5.84 -5.63 -10.29
N ILE A 51 4.77 -4.93 -10.70
CA ILE A 51 3.52 -4.77 -9.95
C ILE A 51 2.43 -5.64 -10.59
N ASN A 52 1.79 -6.48 -9.76
CA ASN A 52 0.71 -7.36 -10.18
C ASN A 52 -0.63 -6.62 -10.20
N HIS A 53 -0.95 -5.86 -9.15
CA HIS A 53 -2.15 -5.03 -9.10
C HIS A 53 -1.88 -3.67 -8.46
N ILE A 54 -2.43 -2.63 -9.08
CA ILE A 54 -2.49 -1.28 -8.50
C ILE A 54 -3.86 -1.14 -7.84
N LEU A 55 -3.88 -1.05 -6.51
CA LEU A 55 -5.09 -1.02 -5.70
C LEU A 55 -5.27 0.38 -5.11
N THR A 56 -6.28 1.11 -5.58
CA THR A 56 -6.43 2.53 -5.25
C THR A 56 -7.29 2.75 -4.00
N VAL A 57 -6.94 3.79 -3.25
CA VAL A 57 -7.80 4.38 -2.21
C VAL A 57 -8.00 5.86 -2.51
N ASN A 58 -9.07 6.46 -1.98
CA ASN A 58 -9.33 7.89 -2.11
C ASN A 58 -9.47 8.52 -0.73
N LEU A 59 -8.38 8.55 0.04
CA LEU A 59 -8.39 9.08 1.41
C LEU A 59 -8.42 10.61 1.41
N LYS A 60 -7.99 11.25 0.31
CA LYS A 60 -8.12 12.70 0.12
C LYS A 60 -9.59 13.14 0.15
N SER A 61 -10.50 12.40 -0.49
CA SER A 61 -11.94 12.71 -0.49
C SER A 61 -12.57 12.71 0.91
N LEU A 62 -12.02 11.94 1.86
CA LEU A 62 -12.54 11.86 3.22
C LEU A 62 -12.38 13.16 4.02
N LYS A 63 -11.51 14.08 3.55
CA LYS A 63 -11.41 15.42 4.14
C LYS A 63 -12.68 16.25 3.94
N THR A 64 -13.38 16.07 2.81
CA THR A 64 -14.60 16.80 2.46
C THR A 64 -15.86 15.99 2.69
N ASN A 65 -15.81 14.67 2.46
CA ASN A 65 -16.92 13.75 2.69
C ASN A 65 -16.54 12.62 3.64
N LYS A 66 -16.73 12.84 4.95
CA LYS A 66 -16.42 11.84 5.98
C LYS A 66 -17.28 10.57 5.89
N ALA A 67 -18.49 10.67 5.33
CA ALA A 67 -19.38 9.51 5.16
C ALA A 67 -18.81 8.45 4.20
N GLY A 68 -17.88 8.85 3.31
CA GLY A 68 -17.18 7.94 2.40
C GLY A 68 -16.24 6.95 3.08
N ILE A 69 -15.98 7.09 4.39
CA ILE A 69 -15.03 6.23 5.12
C ILE A 69 -15.45 4.76 5.10
N PHE A 70 -16.75 4.47 5.19
CA PHE A 70 -17.26 3.09 5.13
C PHE A 70 -16.98 2.45 3.77
N GLN A 71 -17.12 3.21 2.70
CA GLN A 71 -16.81 2.73 1.36
C GLN A 71 -15.31 2.46 1.20
N GLN A 72 -14.45 3.34 1.71
CA GLN A 72 -12.99 3.13 1.69
C GLN A 72 -12.60 1.89 2.50
N ILE A 73 -13.16 1.71 3.70
CA ILE A 73 -12.93 0.51 4.52
C ILE A 73 -13.41 -0.75 3.79
N LYS A 74 -14.58 -0.71 3.15
CA LYS A 74 -15.11 -1.83 2.36
C LYS A 74 -14.19 -2.18 1.19
N ASN A 75 -13.68 -1.18 0.48
CA ASN A 75 -12.73 -1.39 -0.63
C ASN A 75 -11.44 -2.05 -0.14
N VAL A 76 -10.84 -1.54 0.94
CA VAL A 76 -9.60 -2.10 1.51
C VAL A 76 -9.81 -3.52 2.03
N ARG A 77 -10.96 -3.80 2.66
CA ARG A 77 -11.33 -5.17 3.07
C ARG A 77 -11.51 -6.11 1.89
N LYS A 78 -12.00 -5.62 0.74
CA LYS A 78 -12.04 -6.42 -0.49
C LYS A 78 -10.63 -6.75 -0.97
N TYR A 79 -9.69 -5.82 -0.88
CA TYR A 79 -8.27 -6.08 -1.20
C TYR A 79 -7.65 -7.09 -0.25
N ALA A 80 -8.02 -7.08 1.03
CA ALA A 80 -7.54 -8.05 2.02
C ALA A 80 -7.90 -9.51 1.68
N LEU A 81 -8.94 -9.74 0.85
CA LEU A 81 -9.30 -11.07 0.35
C LEU A 81 -8.22 -11.68 -0.56
N ASN A 82 -7.22 -10.89 -1.01
CA ASN A 82 -6.06 -11.39 -1.73
C ASN A 82 -5.11 -12.24 -0.87
N ASN A 83 -5.33 -12.31 0.45
CA ASN A 83 -4.58 -13.10 1.43
C ASN A 83 -3.07 -12.84 1.38
N TYR A 84 -2.65 -11.62 1.75
CA TYR A 84 -1.24 -11.23 1.77
C TYR A 84 -0.46 -11.95 2.87
N ASP A 85 0.70 -12.51 2.51
CA ASP A 85 1.66 -13.10 3.45
C ASP A 85 2.37 -12.01 4.26
N LEU A 86 2.61 -10.86 3.63
CA LEU A 86 3.26 -9.70 4.23
C LEU A 86 2.66 -8.39 3.71
N VAL A 87 2.43 -7.45 4.61
CA VAL A 87 2.09 -6.07 4.28
C VAL A 87 3.27 -5.17 4.64
N ILE A 88 3.74 -4.35 3.71
CA ILE A 88 4.83 -3.39 3.93
C ILE A 88 4.23 -1.99 3.93
N ASP A 89 4.16 -1.35 5.10
CA ASP A 89 3.83 0.06 5.21
C ASP A 89 5.08 0.91 4.93
N ALA A 90 5.32 1.18 3.65
CA ALA A 90 6.46 1.99 3.20
C ALA A 90 6.21 3.51 3.33
N GLN A 91 5.03 3.91 3.81
CA GLN A 91 4.67 5.30 4.04
C GLN A 91 4.98 5.73 5.48
N GLY A 92 4.72 4.86 6.45
CA GLY A 92 5.04 5.10 7.86
C GLY A 92 4.22 6.22 8.51
N LEU A 93 2.95 6.41 8.12
CA LEU A 93 2.05 7.41 8.71
C LEU A 93 0.79 6.75 9.27
N ILE A 94 0.06 7.43 10.17
CA ILE A 94 -1.15 6.87 10.80
C ILE A 94 -2.16 6.36 9.76
N LYS A 95 -2.38 7.12 8.68
CA LYS A 95 -3.33 6.73 7.62
C LYS A 95 -2.90 5.44 6.91
N SER A 96 -1.62 5.32 6.56
CA SER A 96 -1.12 4.11 5.91
C SER A 96 -1.10 2.92 6.86
N ALA A 97 -0.80 3.14 8.14
CA ALA A 97 -0.84 2.10 9.17
C ALA A 97 -2.26 1.51 9.34
N ILE A 98 -3.31 2.35 9.28
CA ILE A 98 -4.70 1.86 9.31
C ILE A 98 -4.99 0.99 8.08
N ILE A 99 -4.58 1.42 6.89
CA ILE A 99 -4.77 0.64 5.66
C ILE A 99 -4.01 -0.68 5.73
N ALA A 100 -2.75 -0.67 6.19
CA ALA A 100 -1.94 -1.87 6.35
C ALA A 100 -2.60 -2.88 7.32
N LYS A 101 -3.12 -2.41 8.46
CA LYS A 101 -3.84 -3.24 9.43
C LYS A 101 -5.12 -3.86 8.87
N LEU A 102 -5.79 -3.18 7.95
CA LEU A 102 -6.99 -3.72 7.29
C LEU A 102 -6.64 -4.77 6.22
N LEU A 103 -5.42 -4.75 5.66
CA LEU A 103 -4.97 -5.66 4.61
C LEU A 103 -4.47 -7.01 5.13
N GLY A 104 -3.83 -7.02 6.31
CA GLY A 104 -3.22 -8.25 6.82
C GLY A 104 -2.67 -8.14 8.23
N LYS A 105 -2.26 -9.28 8.79
CA LYS A 105 -1.75 -9.39 10.17
C LYS A 105 -0.24 -9.16 10.27
N HIS A 106 0.53 -9.63 9.30
CA HIS A 106 1.98 -9.51 9.28
C HIS A 106 2.36 -8.21 8.59
N ILE A 107 2.82 -7.22 9.38
CA ILE A 107 3.08 -5.86 8.89
C ILE A 107 4.52 -5.45 9.22
N ALA A 108 5.25 -4.99 8.21
CA ALA A 108 6.55 -4.33 8.34
C ALA A 108 6.43 -2.81 8.08
N GLY A 109 7.34 -2.01 8.63
CA GLY A 109 7.45 -0.56 8.34
C GLY A 109 6.39 0.37 8.96
N SER A 110 5.41 -0.18 9.70
CA SER A 110 4.29 0.60 10.23
C SER A 110 4.72 1.71 11.20
N PHE A 111 3.94 2.80 11.24
CA PHE A 111 4.07 3.88 12.21
C PHE A 111 4.11 3.33 13.64
N ARG A 112 5.31 3.27 14.22
CA ARG A 112 5.51 3.08 15.66
C ARG A 112 5.43 4.47 16.30
N HIS A 113 4.45 4.68 17.17
CA HIS A 113 4.51 5.81 18.10
C HIS A 113 5.84 5.66 18.86
N LYS A 114 6.67 6.71 18.87
CA LYS A 114 7.89 6.75 19.69
C LYS A 114 7.47 6.79 21.16
N ASP A 115 7.13 5.64 21.72
CA ASP A 115 7.01 5.41 23.16
C ASP A 115 7.52 3.99 23.43
N GLN A 116 8.82 3.81 23.17
CA GLN A 116 9.73 2.91 23.88
C GLN A 116 11.11 3.13 23.26
N CYS A 117 12.01 3.69 24.07
CA CYS A 117 13.44 3.83 23.81
C CYS A 117 14.10 2.49 23.44
#